data_AF-A0A9N8V1M9-F1
#
_entry.id   AF-A0A9N8V1M9-F1
#
_cell.length_a   1.000
_cell.length_b   1.000
_cell.length_c   1.000
_cell.angle_alpha   90.00
_cell.angle_beta   90.00
_cell.angle_gamma   90.00
#
_symmetry.space_group_name_H-M   'P 1'
#
loop_
_entity.id
_entity.type
_entity.pdbx_description
1 polymer ?
#
loop_
_entity_poly.entity_id
_entity_poly.type
_entity_poly.pdbx_seq_one_letter_code
_entity_poly.pdbx_strand_id
1 'polypeptide(L)'
;MATTFSGITNIFWVSGVSSHSINSIHDNSESKSISQIENEVNATICEVHNDVDVDIIEFELSHIKDKKRDKIFEAIHNIFSVEIIDNEFFIKFDGGIKTEIHRKLENSFNHQLPTWWTEINTVCVVNGNQYRPDVDGKPRLDQRFSPIINSCPPPLLWIEVIYDRPIDRDNAINKITRIQPHCPNTEFVIIVLPIIGLDFPF
;
A
#
# COMPACT_ATOMS: atom_id res chain seq x y z
N MET A 1 20.73 25.81 17.42
CA MET A 1 21.77 25.03 16.74
C MET A 1 21.02 24.05 15.86
N ALA A 2 20.96 24.35 14.56
CA ALA A 2 20.13 23.61 13.60
C ALA A 2 20.96 22.48 12.99
N THR A 3 20.54 21.25 13.20
CA THR A 3 21.08 20.08 12.50
C THR A 3 20.22 19.82 11.27
N THR A 4 20.76 20.20 10.11
CA THR A 4 20.31 19.78 8.79
C THR A 4 20.54 18.28 8.63
N PHE A 5 19.48 17.50 8.47
CA PHE A 5 19.60 16.12 8.00
C PHE A 5 19.76 16.14 6.48
N SER A 6 20.98 15.83 6.05
CA SER A 6 21.35 15.53 4.67
C SER A 6 20.58 14.30 4.19
N GLY A 7 20.01 14.38 2.99
CA GLY A 7 19.33 13.28 2.32
C GLY A 7 20.20 12.03 2.25
N ILE A 8 19.64 10.93 2.72
CA ILE A 8 20.16 9.59 2.51
C ILE A 8 19.28 8.98 1.41
N THR A 9 19.77 8.97 0.18
CA THR A 9 19.27 8.07 -0.86
C THR A 9 19.79 6.67 -0.53
N ASN A 10 19.05 5.97 0.32
CA ASN A 10 19.28 4.55 0.60
C ASN A 10 18.69 3.74 -0.56
N ILE A 11 19.49 3.46 -1.58
CA ILE A 11 19.21 2.32 -2.46
C ILE A 11 19.83 1.10 -1.75
N PHE A 12 19.11 0.56 -0.78
CA PHE A 12 19.43 -0.77 -0.26
C PHE A 12 18.94 -1.79 -1.29
N TRP A 13 19.83 -2.68 -1.73
CA TRP A 13 19.41 -3.95 -2.30
C TRP A 13 18.79 -4.77 -1.16
N VAL A 14 17.49 -4.63 -0.96
CA VAL A 14 16.77 -5.36 0.09
C VAL A 14 16.29 -6.68 -0.49
N SER A 15 16.71 -7.80 0.09
CA SER A 15 16.19 -9.13 -0.28
C SER A 15 14.69 -9.16 -0.05
N GLY A 16 13.91 -9.43 -1.10
CA GLY A 16 12.45 -9.57 -1.07
C GLY A 16 11.64 -8.40 -1.62
N VAL A 17 12.32 -7.42 -2.22
CA VAL A 17 11.72 -6.44 -3.12
C VAL A 17 12.25 -6.68 -4.53
N SER A 18 11.35 -6.69 -5.52
CA SER A 18 11.69 -6.81 -6.93
C SER A 18 11.31 -5.53 -7.68
N SER A 19 12.30 -4.70 -8.02
CA SER A 19 12.08 -3.37 -8.60
C SER A 19 12.15 -3.38 -10.13
N HIS A 20 11.16 -2.75 -10.76
CA HIS A 20 10.97 -2.69 -12.21
C HIS A 20 10.65 -1.26 -12.65
N SER A 21 10.74 -0.99 -13.95
CA SER A 21 10.38 0.30 -14.53
C SER A 21 9.35 0.11 -15.62
N ILE A 22 8.31 0.94 -15.62
CA ILE A 22 7.32 0.99 -16.68
C ILE A 22 7.77 2.05 -17.68
N ASN A 23 8.07 1.64 -18.91
CA ASN A 23 8.57 2.54 -19.94
C ASN A 23 7.53 3.59 -20.34
N SER A 24 8.01 4.78 -20.69
CA SER A 24 7.22 6.00 -20.91
C SER A 24 5.93 5.76 -21.67
N ILE A 25 4.82 6.11 -21.00
CA ILE A 25 3.48 6.11 -21.55
C ILE A 25 3.38 7.26 -22.56
N HIS A 26 3.86 7.02 -23.78
CA HIS A 26 3.98 8.05 -24.82
C HIS A 26 2.65 8.40 -25.50
N ASP A 27 1.56 7.68 -25.22
CA ASP A 27 0.32 7.78 -26.00
C ASP A 27 -0.89 8.36 -25.26
N ASN A 28 -1.71 9.10 -26.03
CA ASN A 28 -2.70 10.06 -25.52
C ASN A 28 -4.04 9.46 -25.04
N SER A 29 -4.29 8.13 -25.07
CA SER A 29 -5.55 7.54 -24.61
C SER A 29 -5.42 6.80 -23.26
N GLU A 30 -6.36 7.06 -22.34
CA GLU A 30 -6.38 6.48 -20.98
C GLU A 30 -6.33 4.94 -21.03
N SER A 31 -7.10 4.34 -21.94
CA SER A 31 -7.17 2.88 -22.12
C SER A 31 -5.84 2.25 -22.53
N LYS A 32 -5.05 2.91 -23.36
CA LYS A 32 -3.78 2.35 -23.84
C LYS A 32 -2.73 2.37 -22.73
N SER A 33 -2.71 3.43 -21.92
CA SER A 33 -1.88 3.52 -20.72
C SER A 33 -2.22 2.41 -19.73
N ILE A 34 -3.50 2.20 -19.46
CA ILE A 34 -3.98 1.16 -18.54
C ILE A 34 -3.56 -0.23 -19.04
N SER A 35 -3.84 -0.56 -20.32
CA SER A 35 -3.47 -1.87 -20.88
C SER A 35 -1.96 -2.10 -20.91
N GLN A 36 -1.15 -1.06 -21.14
CA GLN A 36 0.31 -1.19 -21.09
C GLN A 36 0.78 -1.52 -19.67
N ILE A 37 0.32 -0.76 -18.67
CA ILE A 37 0.63 -1.01 -17.26
C ILE A 37 0.18 -2.41 -16.85
N GLU A 38 -1.04 -2.80 -17.20
CA GLU A 38 -1.58 -4.12 -16.90
C GLU A 38 -0.73 -5.25 -17.48
N ASN A 39 -0.31 -5.14 -18.74
CA ASN A 39 0.53 -6.14 -19.38
C ASN A 39 1.92 -6.25 -18.74
N GLU A 40 2.56 -5.11 -18.44
CA GLU A 40 3.89 -5.08 -17.83
C GLU A 40 3.84 -5.65 -16.40
N VAL A 41 2.86 -5.23 -15.60
CA VAL A 41 2.65 -5.77 -14.24
C VAL A 41 2.39 -7.27 -14.29
N ASN A 42 1.49 -7.74 -15.16
CA ASN A 42 1.19 -9.17 -15.26
C ASN A 42 2.41 -9.98 -15.72
N ALA A 43 3.22 -9.46 -16.64
CA ALA A 43 4.45 -10.12 -17.08
C ALA A 43 5.43 -10.28 -15.91
N THR A 44 5.66 -9.21 -15.14
CA THR A 44 6.54 -9.25 -13.97
C THR A 44 6.01 -10.18 -12.88
N ILE A 45 4.70 -10.17 -12.59
CA ILE A 45 4.09 -11.12 -11.65
C ILE A 45 4.35 -12.56 -12.09
N CYS A 46 4.25 -12.86 -13.39
CA CYS A 46 4.55 -14.19 -13.92
C CYS A 46 6.03 -14.57 -13.75
N GLU A 47 6.94 -13.61 -13.95
CA GLU A 47 8.39 -13.83 -13.78
C GLU A 47 8.76 -14.15 -12.34
N VAL A 48 8.20 -13.42 -11.37
CA VAL A 48 8.51 -13.61 -9.94
C VAL A 48 7.65 -14.68 -9.27
N HIS A 49 6.68 -15.28 -9.94
CA HIS A 49 5.72 -16.22 -9.34
C HIS A 49 6.37 -17.41 -8.63
N ASN A 50 7.54 -17.84 -9.09
CA ASN A 50 8.28 -18.97 -8.48
C ASN A 50 9.35 -18.52 -7.48
N ASP A 51 9.55 -17.22 -7.29
CA ASP A 51 10.50 -16.69 -6.34
C ASP A 51 9.84 -16.58 -4.96
N VAL A 52 10.18 -17.52 -4.08
CA VAL A 52 9.64 -17.59 -2.71
C VAL A 52 10.10 -16.44 -1.82
N ASP A 53 11.11 -15.68 -2.24
CA ASP A 53 11.68 -14.60 -1.45
C ASP A 53 11.06 -13.24 -1.80
N VAL A 54 10.24 -13.11 -2.85
CA VAL A 54 9.63 -11.84 -3.27
C VAL A 54 8.29 -11.60 -2.57
N ASP A 55 8.28 -10.62 -1.66
CA ASP A 55 7.06 -10.20 -0.95
C ASP A 55 6.43 -8.94 -1.55
N ILE A 56 7.24 -8.12 -2.22
CA ILE A 56 6.82 -6.83 -2.79
C ILE A 56 7.42 -6.67 -4.18
N ILE A 57 6.58 -6.28 -5.14
CA ILE A 57 7.04 -5.79 -6.45
C ILE A 57 6.88 -4.29 -6.48
N GLU A 58 7.94 -3.60 -6.91
CA GLU A 58 7.98 -2.16 -7.07
C GLU A 58 8.05 -1.81 -8.55
N PHE A 59 7.27 -0.82 -9.01
CA PHE A 59 7.37 -0.28 -10.36
C PHE A 59 7.51 1.25 -10.31
N GLU A 60 8.54 1.78 -10.96
CA GLU A 60 8.67 3.21 -11.20
C GLU A 60 7.71 3.64 -12.31
N LEU A 61 6.90 4.69 -12.06
CA LEU A 61 6.05 5.29 -13.08
C LEU A 61 6.70 6.46 -13.77
N SER A 62 7.06 6.26 -15.03
CA SER A 62 7.47 7.35 -15.89
C SER A 62 6.26 8.21 -16.35
N HIS A 63 6.23 9.46 -15.86
CA HIS A 63 5.36 10.60 -16.25
C HIS A 63 3.96 10.29 -16.81
N ILE A 64 3.03 9.80 -15.97
CA ILE A 64 1.59 9.86 -16.27
C ILE A 64 1.16 11.34 -16.26
N LYS A 65 0.58 11.83 -17.37
CA LYS A 65 0.11 13.22 -17.48
C LYS A 65 -0.98 13.54 -16.44
N ASP A 66 -0.81 14.64 -15.72
CA ASP A 66 -1.68 15.08 -14.61
C ASP A 66 -3.18 15.04 -14.91
N LYS A 67 -3.61 15.45 -16.13
CA LYS A 67 -5.04 15.55 -16.49
C LYS A 67 -5.79 14.22 -16.53
N LYS A 68 -5.08 13.09 -16.53
CA LYS A 68 -5.65 11.74 -16.63
C LYS A 68 -5.23 10.82 -15.49
N ARG A 69 -4.43 11.36 -14.56
CA ARG A 69 -3.74 10.61 -13.52
C ARG A 69 -4.73 9.89 -12.60
N ASP A 70 -5.73 10.59 -12.09
CA ASP A 70 -6.71 10.02 -11.15
C ASP A 70 -7.50 8.86 -11.75
N LYS A 71 -7.93 8.98 -13.01
CA LYS A 71 -8.67 7.90 -13.70
C LYS A 71 -7.80 6.68 -13.99
N ILE A 72 -6.54 6.91 -14.36
CA ILE A 72 -5.58 5.83 -14.59
C ILE A 72 -5.32 5.11 -13.26
N PHE A 73 -5.11 5.86 -12.17
CA PHE A 73 -4.92 5.28 -10.85
C PHE A 73 -6.15 4.55 -10.32
N GLU A 74 -7.35 5.10 -10.52
CA GLU A 74 -8.60 4.41 -10.19
C GLU A 74 -8.72 3.08 -10.95
N ALA A 75 -8.47 3.08 -12.27
CA ALA A 75 -8.47 1.85 -13.06
C ALA A 75 -7.43 0.85 -12.55
N ILE A 76 -6.23 1.31 -12.20
CA ILE A 76 -5.17 0.44 -11.70
C ILE A 76 -5.52 -0.14 -10.33
N HIS A 77 -6.08 0.64 -9.41
CA HIS A 77 -6.54 0.14 -8.12
C HIS A 77 -7.72 -0.84 -8.24
N ASN A 78 -8.51 -0.77 -9.32
CA ASN A 78 -9.57 -1.72 -9.63
C ASN A 78 -9.03 -3.04 -10.22
N ILE A 79 -7.87 -3.01 -10.88
CA ILE A 79 -7.24 -4.20 -11.47
C ILE A 79 -6.34 -4.89 -10.45
N PHE A 80 -5.57 -4.12 -9.67
CA PHE A 80 -4.51 -4.62 -8.81
C PHE A 80 -4.65 -4.11 -7.37
N SER A 81 -4.19 -4.95 -6.42
CA SER A 81 -4.06 -4.51 -5.03
C SER A 81 -2.73 -3.79 -4.79
N VAL A 82 -2.73 -2.47 -4.95
CA VAL A 82 -1.49 -1.68 -4.98
C VAL A 82 -1.51 -0.45 -4.10
N GLU A 83 -0.33 -0.04 -3.64
CA GLU A 83 -0.07 1.29 -3.08
C GLU A 83 0.69 2.13 -4.12
N ILE A 84 0.45 3.44 -4.15
CA ILE A 84 1.15 4.40 -5.02
C ILE A 84 1.78 5.48 -4.15
N ILE A 85 3.10 5.44 -3.98
CA ILE A 85 3.82 6.35 -3.08
C ILE A 85 4.91 7.02 -3.89
N ASP A 86 4.95 8.35 -3.92
CA ASP A 86 5.96 9.13 -4.62
C ASP A 86 6.11 8.77 -6.13
N ASN A 87 5.01 8.36 -6.77
CA ASN A 87 4.94 7.83 -8.14
C ASN A 87 5.56 6.44 -8.37
N GLU A 88 5.78 5.68 -7.31
CA GLU A 88 6.15 4.27 -7.38
C GLU A 88 4.92 3.42 -7.04
N PHE A 89 4.68 2.37 -7.83
CA PHE A 89 3.68 1.34 -7.58
C PHE A 89 4.27 0.24 -6.71
N PHE A 90 3.56 -0.15 -5.67
CA PHE A 90 3.93 -1.26 -4.80
C PHE A 90 2.81 -2.31 -4.82
N ILE A 91 3.15 -3.54 -5.21
CA ILE A 91 2.25 -4.70 -5.14
C ILE A 91 2.74 -5.59 -4.01
N LYS A 92 1.91 -5.76 -2.98
CA LYS A 92 2.21 -6.64 -1.84
C LYS A 92 1.61 -8.02 -2.06
N PHE A 93 2.39 -9.07 -1.77
CA PHE A 93 1.89 -10.44 -1.70
C PHE A 93 1.67 -10.87 -0.26
N ASP A 94 0.47 -10.61 0.25
CA ASP A 94 0.09 -11.13 1.55
C ASP A 94 -0.23 -12.61 1.46
N GLY A 95 0.55 -13.43 2.17
CA GLY A 95 0.24 -14.84 2.36
C GLY A 95 -1.03 -15.02 3.20
N GLY A 96 -1.65 -16.21 3.10
CA GLY A 96 -2.96 -16.48 3.71
C GLY A 96 -3.07 -16.20 5.22
N ILE A 97 -1.96 -16.30 5.96
CA ILE A 97 -1.93 -16.00 7.40
C ILE A 97 -2.20 -14.51 7.65
N LYS A 98 -1.57 -13.58 6.90
CA LYS A 98 -1.82 -12.14 7.05
C LYS A 98 -3.29 -11.83 6.72
N THR A 99 -3.80 -12.38 5.61
CA THR A 99 -5.21 -12.21 5.22
C THR A 99 -6.17 -12.74 6.28
N GLU A 100 -5.85 -13.86 6.94
CA GLU A 100 -6.66 -14.38 8.04
C GLU A 100 -6.70 -13.39 9.22
N ILE A 101 -5.56 -12.82 9.60
CA ILE A 101 -5.47 -11.81 10.65
C ILE A 101 -6.23 -10.54 10.28
N HIS A 102 -6.09 -10.03 9.05
CA HIS A 102 -6.84 -8.87 8.56
C HIS A 102 -8.34 -9.07 8.74
N ARG A 103 -8.88 -10.22 8.30
CA ARG A 103 -10.29 -10.57 8.45
C ARG A 103 -10.71 -10.72 9.91
N LYS A 104 -9.87 -11.26 10.78
CA LYS A 104 -10.17 -11.36 12.23
C LYS A 104 -10.25 -9.98 12.87
N LEU A 105 -9.33 -9.06 12.53
CA LEU A 105 -9.33 -7.68 12.99
C LEU A 105 -10.58 -6.94 12.51
N GLU A 106 -10.90 -7.03 11.22
CA GLU A 106 -12.08 -6.43 10.61
C GLU A 106 -13.37 -6.88 11.32
N ASN A 107 -13.56 -8.19 11.50
CA ASN A 107 -14.71 -8.74 12.23
C ASN A 107 -14.79 -8.23 13.67
N SER A 108 -13.64 -8.15 14.35
CA SER A 108 -13.54 -7.66 15.72
C SER A 108 -13.95 -6.19 15.81
N PHE A 109 -13.48 -5.33 14.91
CA PHE A 109 -13.88 -3.92 14.86
C PHE A 109 -15.34 -3.74 14.49
N ASN A 110 -15.85 -4.47 13.50
CA ASN A 110 -17.27 -4.40 13.13
C ASN A 110 -18.18 -4.80 14.30
N HIS A 111 -17.75 -5.73 15.15
CA HIS A 111 -18.49 -6.12 16.36
C HIS A 111 -18.38 -5.09 17.48
N GLN A 112 -17.17 -4.61 17.80
CA GLN A 112 -16.91 -3.74 18.95
C GLN A 112 -17.21 -2.26 18.67
N LEU A 113 -17.10 -1.83 17.41
CA LEU A 113 -17.22 -0.45 16.96
C LEU A 113 -18.21 -0.36 15.78
N PRO A 114 -19.52 -0.64 15.98
CA PRO A 114 -20.50 -0.75 14.89
C PRO A 114 -20.76 0.56 14.12
N THR A 115 -20.27 1.69 14.63
CA THR A 115 -20.33 2.99 13.93
C THR A 115 -19.11 3.25 13.06
N TRP A 116 -18.06 2.46 13.22
CA TRP A 116 -16.90 2.49 12.33
C TRP A 116 -17.23 1.64 11.12
N TRP A 117 -16.98 2.20 9.95
CA TRP A 117 -16.87 1.39 8.75
C TRP A 117 -15.42 0.94 8.69
N THR A 118 -15.23 -0.37 8.82
CA THR A 118 -13.94 -1.05 8.78
C THR A 118 -13.98 -1.99 7.59
N GLU A 119 -13.02 -1.86 6.68
CA GLU A 119 -12.96 -2.67 5.47
C GLU A 119 -11.49 -2.94 5.16
N ILE A 120 -11.18 -4.17 4.73
CA ILE A 120 -9.82 -4.54 4.34
C ILE A 120 -9.52 -3.99 2.94
N ASN A 121 -8.26 -3.68 2.65
CA ASN A 121 -7.82 -3.21 1.33
C ASN A 121 -8.43 -1.88 0.84
N THR A 122 -8.92 -1.03 1.74
CA THR A 122 -9.40 0.31 1.37
C THR A 122 -8.23 1.21 0.98
N VAL A 123 -8.39 1.95 -0.13
CA VAL A 123 -7.39 2.96 -0.53
C VAL A 123 -7.55 4.21 0.32
N CYS A 124 -6.44 4.70 0.83
CA CYS A 124 -6.36 5.92 1.60
C CYS A 124 -5.36 6.93 1.02
N VAL A 125 -5.85 8.08 0.58
CA VAL A 125 -5.00 9.13 0.00
C VAL A 125 -4.56 10.12 1.07
N VAL A 126 -3.25 10.16 1.31
CA VAL A 126 -2.58 11.04 2.28
C VAL A 126 -1.46 11.78 1.58
N ASN A 127 -1.51 13.12 1.58
CA ASN A 127 -0.51 13.98 0.93
C ASN A 127 -0.23 13.62 -0.56
N GLY A 128 -1.25 13.18 -1.29
CA GLY A 128 -1.13 12.78 -2.70
C GLY A 128 -0.59 11.37 -2.94
N ASN A 129 -0.19 10.66 -1.88
CA ASN A 129 0.16 9.24 -1.91
C ASN A 129 -1.07 8.38 -1.61
N GLN A 130 -1.18 7.23 -2.27
CA GLN A 130 -2.31 6.30 -2.19
C GLN A 130 -1.87 5.04 -1.45
N TYR A 131 -2.20 4.98 -0.17
CA TYR A 131 -1.84 3.88 0.72
C TYR A 131 -2.98 2.87 0.84
N ARG A 132 -2.68 1.68 1.33
CA ARG A 132 -3.64 0.65 1.73
C ARG A 132 -3.29 0.16 3.13
N PRO A 133 -3.84 0.78 4.19
CA PRO A 133 -3.75 0.21 5.52
C PRO A 133 -4.35 -1.20 5.51
N ASP A 134 -3.77 -2.11 6.28
CA ASP A 134 -4.29 -3.46 6.39
C ASP A 134 -5.66 -3.45 7.08
N VAL A 135 -5.83 -2.55 8.04
CA VAL A 135 -7.11 -2.20 8.66
C VAL A 135 -7.11 -0.71 9.02
N ASP A 136 -8.16 0.01 8.62
CA ASP A 136 -8.44 1.37 9.05
C ASP A 136 -9.88 1.55 9.54
N GLY A 137 -10.13 2.68 10.20
CA GLY A 137 -11.43 2.98 10.80
C GLY A 137 -11.98 4.33 10.38
N LYS A 138 -13.26 4.31 9.96
CA LYS A 138 -14.15 5.49 9.85
C LYS A 138 -13.81 6.48 8.71
N PRO A 139 -13.70 6.04 7.44
CA PRO A 139 -13.63 6.95 6.31
C PRO A 139 -14.97 7.68 6.09
N ARG A 140 -14.89 8.87 5.50
CA ARG A 140 -16.06 9.64 5.06
C ARG A 140 -16.78 8.94 3.90
N LEU A 141 -18.07 9.20 3.72
CA LEU A 141 -18.88 8.53 2.71
C LEU A 141 -18.39 8.77 1.27
N ASP A 142 -17.94 9.99 0.97
CA ASP A 142 -17.35 10.37 -0.32
C ASP A 142 -16.06 9.58 -0.63
N GLN A 143 -15.22 9.34 0.37
CA GLN A 143 -14.04 8.50 0.25
C GLN A 143 -14.41 7.04 -0.04
N ARG A 144 -15.49 6.51 0.55
CA ARG A 144 -15.94 5.14 0.27
C ARG A 144 -16.35 4.94 -1.20
N PHE A 145 -16.89 5.98 -1.83
CA PHE A 145 -17.31 5.91 -3.23
C PHE A 145 -16.20 6.28 -4.22
N SER A 146 -15.29 7.18 -3.85
CA SER A 146 -14.25 7.67 -4.76
C SER A 146 -12.97 7.99 -3.97
N PRO A 147 -12.24 6.98 -3.48
CA PRO A 147 -11.11 7.15 -2.56
C PRO A 147 -9.93 7.89 -3.19
N ILE A 148 -9.77 7.82 -4.51
CA ILE A 148 -8.66 8.45 -5.24
C ILE A 148 -8.84 9.97 -5.30
N ILE A 149 -10.07 10.42 -5.55
CA ILE A 149 -10.41 11.83 -5.69
C ILE A 149 -10.60 12.49 -4.30
N ASN A 150 -11.14 11.74 -3.34
CA ASN A 150 -11.47 12.24 -2.01
C ASN A 150 -10.43 11.79 -0.99
N SER A 151 -9.49 12.67 -0.65
CA SER A 151 -8.46 12.37 0.34
C SER A 151 -9.04 11.92 1.67
N CYS A 152 -8.34 10.99 2.32
CA CYS A 152 -8.72 10.50 3.63
C CYS A 152 -8.80 11.63 4.65
N PRO A 153 -9.83 11.66 5.51
CA PRO A 153 -9.57 12.24 6.82
C PRO A 153 -8.46 11.40 7.49
N PRO A 154 -7.56 12.00 8.28
CA PRO A 154 -6.66 11.22 9.12
C PRO A 154 -7.44 10.13 9.88
N PRO A 155 -7.16 8.84 9.66
CA PRO A 155 -7.91 7.78 10.34
C PRO A 155 -7.61 7.84 11.83
N LEU A 156 -8.53 7.40 12.68
CA LEU A 156 -8.22 7.34 14.13
C LEU A 156 -7.20 6.25 14.44
N LEU A 157 -7.22 5.18 13.65
CA LEU A 157 -6.38 4.00 13.83
C LEU A 157 -5.85 3.55 12.46
N TRP A 158 -4.55 3.25 12.42
CA TRP A 158 -3.86 2.67 11.27
C TRP A 158 -3.13 1.42 11.71
N ILE A 159 -3.47 0.26 11.12
CA ILE A 159 -2.82 -1.01 11.44
C ILE A 159 -2.02 -1.50 10.24
N GLU A 160 -0.79 -1.93 10.49
CA GLU A 160 0.00 -2.76 9.57
C GLU A 160 0.31 -4.10 10.26
N VAL A 161 0.07 -5.20 9.55
CA VAL A 161 0.36 -6.57 9.97
C VAL A 161 1.58 -7.07 9.18
N ILE A 162 2.63 -7.40 9.91
CA ILE A 162 3.92 -7.75 9.32
C ILE A 162 4.42 -9.09 9.83
N TYR A 163 5.21 -9.81 9.03
CA TYR A 163 6.02 -10.88 9.58
C TYR A 163 7.21 -10.31 10.34
N ASP A 164 7.78 -11.08 11.25
CA ASP A 164 8.95 -10.71 12.05
C ASP A 164 10.27 -10.72 11.23
N ARG A 165 10.23 -10.12 10.04
CA ARG A 165 11.36 -9.95 9.12
C ARG A 165 11.85 -8.51 9.17
N PRO A 166 13.16 -8.26 9.08
CA PRO A 166 13.70 -6.91 9.01
C PRO A 166 13.04 -6.07 7.90
N ILE A 167 12.88 -6.63 6.71
CA ILE A 167 12.28 -5.91 5.57
C ILE A 167 10.84 -5.48 5.83
N ASP A 168 9.97 -6.36 6.35
CA ASP A 168 8.59 -6.00 6.66
C ASP A 168 8.54 -4.90 7.74
N ARG A 169 9.39 -5.00 8.77
CA ARG A 169 9.48 -3.99 9.85
C ARG A 169 9.89 -2.63 9.30
N ASP A 170 10.96 -2.59 8.51
CA ASP A 170 11.47 -1.35 7.93
C ASP A 170 10.45 -0.72 6.99
N ASN A 171 9.75 -1.54 6.18
CA ASN A 171 8.68 -1.06 5.30
C ASN A 171 7.51 -0.45 6.07
N ALA A 172 7.02 -1.11 7.12
CA ALA A 172 5.94 -0.57 7.95
C ALA A 172 6.37 0.74 8.65
N ILE A 173 7.57 0.79 9.22
CA ILE A 173 8.09 2.00 9.90
C ILE A 173 8.28 3.15 8.91
N ASN A 174 8.85 2.89 7.73
CA ASN A 174 9.05 3.89 6.69
C ASN A 174 7.72 4.46 6.23
N LYS A 175 6.70 3.61 6.04
CA LYS A 175 5.35 4.03 5.69
C LYS A 175 4.76 4.93 6.77
N ILE A 176 4.77 4.50 8.03
CA ILE A 176 4.23 5.27 9.15
C ILE A 176 4.93 6.63 9.27
N THR A 177 6.25 6.67 9.12
CA THR A 177 7.05 7.90 9.18
C THR A 177 6.64 8.90 8.09
N ARG A 178 6.24 8.42 6.90
CA ARG A 178 5.71 9.28 5.82
C ARG A 178 4.30 9.78 6.10
N ILE A 179 3.44 8.97 6.71
CA ILE A 179 2.02 9.30 6.96
C ILE A 179 1.87 10.22 8.18
N GLN A 180 2.61 9.96 9.25
CA GLN A 180 2.43 10.60 10.57
C GLN A 180 2.39 12.13 10.54
N PRO A 181 3.24 12.86 9.78
CA PRO A 181 3.18 14.33 9.71
C PRO A 181 1.85 14.88 9.18
N HIS A 182 1.13 14.10 8.36
CA HIS A 182 -0.14 14.46 7.74
C HIS A 182 -1.34 13.92 8.51
N CYS A 183 -1.11 13.06 9.48
CA CYS A 183 -2.11 12.37 10.27
C CYS A 183 -1.76 12.41 11.77
N PRO A 184 -1.67 13.61 12.38
CA PRO A 184 -1.09 13.78 13.72
C PRO A 184 -1.92 13.17 14.86
N ASN A 185 -3.20 12.88 14.61
CA ASN A 185 -4.11 12.30 15.59
C ASN A 185 -4.39 10.81 15.34
N THR A 186 -3.68 10.21 14.39
CA THR A 186 -3.80 8.79 14.07
C THR A 186 -2.95 7.96 15.03
N GLU A 187 -3.54 6.94 15.63
CA GLU A 187 -2.81 5.92 16.36
C GLU A 187 -2.28 4.87 15.37
N PHE A 188 -0.97 4.66 15.37
CA PHE A 188 -0.33 3.66 14.52
C PHE A 188 -0.01 2.41 15.33
N VAL A 189 -0.47 1.27 14.84
CA VAL A 189 -0.27 -0.04 15.47
C VAL A 189 0.39 -0.98 14.47
N ILE A 190 1.51 -1.58 14.88
CA ILE A 190 2.17 -2.64 14.12
C ILE A 190 1.93 -3.96 14.84
N ILE A 191 1.32 -4.92 14.16
CA ILE A 191 1.14 -6.28 14.64
C ILE A 191 2.20 -7.17 13.99
N VAL A 192 3.10 -7.70 14.81
CA VAL A 192 4.21 -8.54 14.33
C VAL A 192 3.85 -10.02 14.49
N LEU A 193 3.87 -10.76 13.37
CA LEU A 193 3.61 -12.18 13.30
C LEU A 193 4.94 -12.96 13.29
N PRO A 194 5.09 -14.04 14.07
CA PRO A 194 6.28 -14.88 14.01
C PRO A 194 6.30 -15.65 12.68
N ILE A 195 7.50 -15.87 12.14
CA ILE A 195 7.71 -16.60 10.87
C ILE A 195 7.62 -18.12 11.08
N ILE A 196 7.80 -18.59 12.31
CA ILE A 196 7.81 -20.01 12.65
C ILE A 196 6.40 -20.44 13.02
N GLY A 197 5.94 -21.58 12.48
CA GLY A 197 4.59 -22.17 12.61
C GLY A 197 4.18 -22.56 14.02
N LEU A 198 4.22 -21.62 14.95
CA LEU A 198 3.45 -21.65 16.16
C LEU A 198 2.05 -21.19 15.79
N ASP A 199 1.08 -22.06 16.01
CA ASP A 199 -0.33 -21.69 15.98
C ASP A 199 -0.51 -20.42 16.80
N PHE A 200 -0.95 -19.34 16.14
CA PHE A 200 -1.28 -18.12 16.84
C PHE A 200 -2.44 -18.44 17.78
N PRO A 201 -2.27 -18.32 19.11
CA PRO A 201 -3.33 -18.67 20.03
C PRO A 201 -4.36 -17.53 20.00
N PHE A 202 -5.51 -17.79 19.38
CA PHE A 202 -6.74 -17.04 19.59
C PHE A 202 -7.86 -18.02 19.91
#